data_AF-A0A182TUW3-F1
#
_entry.id   AF-A0A182TUW3-F1
#
_cell.length_a   1.000
_cell.length_b   1.000
_cell.length_c   1.000
_cell.angle_alpha   90.00
_cell.angle_beta   90.00
_cell.angle_gamma   90.00
#
_symmetry.space_group_name_H-M   'P 1'
#
loop_
_entity.id
_entity.type
_entity.pdbx_description
1 polymer ?
#
loop_
_entity_poly.entity_id
_entity_poly.type
_entity_poly.pdbx_seq_one_letter_code
_entity_poly.pdbx_strand_id
1 'polypeptide(L)'
;MTLSCRFYKQKYPEVEDVVMVNVRSIAEMGAYVYLLEYNNIEGMILLSELSRRRIRSINKLIRVGKTEPVVVIRVDKNKGYIDLSKRRVSPEDVEKCTERFSKAKAVNSILRHVADIMGFDNQKLEELYEKTAWYFEEKHNYKVTAFDVFKQCAVDPSLLDECGLEPEVKESLLSNIQRKLVSQAVKIRADIECACYGYEGIDAVKTALRAGLALSTEELPIKINLIAPPL
;
A
#
# COMPACT_ATOMS: atom_id res chain seq x y z
N MET A 1 1.07 22.79 8.71
CA MET A 1 -0.25 22.17 8.86
C MET A 1 -0.15 20.73 8.39
N THR A 2 -0.69 19.76 9.13
CA THR A 2 -0.69 18.36 8.66
C THR A 2 -1.74 18.21 7.56
N LEU A 3 -1.30 18.21 6.31
CA LEU A 3 -2.12 17.86 5.16
C LEU A 3 -2.66 16.44 5.35
N SER A 4 -3.97 16.33 5.53
CA SER A 4 -4.69 15.07 5.71
C SER A 4 -5.95 15.15 4.87
N CYS A 5 -6.10 14.19 3.96
CA CYS A 5 -7.30 14.03 3.15
C CYS A 5 -7.82 12.59 3.30
N ARG A 6 -9.13 12.44 3.12
CA ARG A 6 -9.82 11.14 3.07
C ARG A 6 -9.40 10.37 1.81
N PHE A 7 -9.30 9.06 1.94
CA PHE A 7 -8.85 8.18 0.87
C PHE A 7 -9.99 7.95 -0.12
N TYR A 8 -11.21 7.83 0.39
CA TYR A 8 -12.42 7.55 -0.38
C TYR A 8 -13.31 8.78 -0.53
N LYS A 9 -14.07 8.83 -1.63
CA LYS A 9 -15.09 9.86 -1.89
C LYS A 9 -16.17 9.87 -0.80
N GLN A 10 -16.53 8.69 -0.30
CA GLN A 10 -17.49 8.51 0.78
C GLN A 10 -16.93 9.07 2.11
N LYS A 11 -17.70 9.93 2.78
CA LYS A 11 -17.29 10.52 4.08
C LYS A 11 -17.30 9.52 5.24
N TYR A 12 -18.17 8.52 5.17
CA TYR A 12 -18.32 7.50 6.22
C TYR A 12 -18.26 6.11 5.59
N PRO A 13 -17.67 5.12 6.29
CA PRO A 13 -17.71 3.74 5.82
C PRO A 13 -19.13 3.19 5.80
N GLU A 14 -19.32 2.10 5.05
CA GLU A 14 -20.57 1.34 5.06
C GLU A 14 -20.57 0.31 6.20
N VAL A 15 -21.77 -0.18 6.52
CA VAL A 15 -21.92 -1.22 7.55
C VAL A 15 -21.37 -2.53 6.99
N GLU A 16 -20.69 -3.31 7.85
CA GLU A 16 -19.96 -4.54 7.52
C GLU A 16 -18.64 -4.37 6.74
N ASP A 17 -18.24 -3.13 6.42
CA ASP A 17 -16.94 -2.89 5.77
C ASP A 17 -15.77 -3.09 6.73
N VAL A 18 -14.64 -3.57 6.20
CA VAL A 18 -13.41 -3.85 6.96
C VAL A 18 -12.44 -2.69 6.75
N VAL A 19 -12.19 -1.93 7.82
CA VAL A 19 -11.39 -0.71 7.79
C VAL A 19 -10.16 -0.83 8.70
N MET A 20 -9.09 -0.14 8.32
CA MET A 20 -7.87 -0.06 9.12
C MET A 20 -7.94 1.13 10.09
N VAL A 21 -7.82 0.85 11.39
CA VAL A 21 -7.90 1.86 12.44
C VAL A 21 -6.63 1.97 13.25
N ASN A 22 -6.32 3.16 13.76
CA ASN A 22 -5.23 3.39 14.71
C ASN A 22 -5.80 3.64 16.11
N VAL A 23 -5.30 2.92 17.10
CA VAL A 23 -5.79 3.02 18.48
C VAL A 23 -5.27 4.29 19.15
N ARG A 24 -6.17 5.21 19.51
CA ARG A 24 -5.81 6.47 20.19
C ARG A 24 -5.72 6.30 21.69
N SER A 25 -6.76 5.76 22.31
CA SER A 25 -6.85 5.61 23.76
C SER A 25 -7.71 4.41 24.14
N ILE A 26 -7.46 3.88 25.32
CA ILE A 26 -8.22 2.76 25.88
C ILE A 26 -8.94 3.31 27.11
N ALA A 27 -10.26 3.18 27.13
CA ALA A 27 -11.15 3.57 28.22
C ALA A 27 -11.80 2.33 28.84
N GLU A 28 -12.51 2.50 29.96
CA GLU A 28 -13.19 1.39 30.64
C GLU A 28 -14.33 0.79 29.81
N MET A 29 -15.03 1.63 29.02
CA MET A 29 -16.14 1.20 28.17
C MET A 29 -15.68 0.59 26.82
N GLY A 30 -14.43 0.83 26.39
CA GLY A 30 -13.94 0.40 25.09
C GLY A 30 -12.64 1.09 24.65
N ALA A 31 -12.25 0.91 23.39
CA ALA A 31 -11.09 1.58 22.81
C ALA A 31 -11.53 2.63 21.79
N TYR A 32 -11.02 3.85 21.93
CA TYR A 32 -11.19 4.91 20.93
C TYR A 32 -10.10 4.79 19.88
N VAL A 33 -10.52 4.82 18.63
CA VAL A 33 -9.66 4.61 17.47
C VAL A 33 -9.93 5.67 16.41
N TYR A 34 -8.94 5.90 15.55
CA TYR A 34 -9.05 6.75 14.38
C TYR A 34 -9.09 5.91 13.11
N LEU A 35 -10.07 6.18 12.25
CA LEU A 35 -10.12 5.58 10.92
C LEU A 35 -9.16 6.34 10.00
N LEU A 36 -8.03 5.72 9.68
CA LEU A 36 -6.97 6.36 8.88
C LEU A 36 -7.44 6.66 7.44
N GLU A 37 -8.36 5.85 6.92
CA GLU A 37 -8.87 5.94 5.55
C GLU A 37 -9.86 7.10 5.36
N TYR A 38 -10.54 7.51 6.44
CA TYR A 38 -11.62 8.51 6.37
C TYR A 38 -11.24 9.82 7.08
N ASN A 39 -9.99 10.29 6.92
CA ASN A 39 -9.51 11.54 7.52
C ASN A 39 -9.50 11.54 9.06
N ASN A 40 -9.16 10.41 9.69
CA ASN A 40 -9.05 10.26 11.14
C ASN A 40 -10.38 10.54 11.89
N ILE A 41 -11.51 10.11 11.31
CA ILE A 41 -12.78 10.09 12.05
C ILE A 41 -12.64 9.19 13.28
N GLU A 42 -13.26 9.59 14.37
CA GLU A 42 -13.28 8.84 15.62
C GLU A 42 -14.25 7.65 15.54
N GLY A 43 -13.76 6.49 15.96
CA GLY A 43 -14.54 5.27 16.12
C GLY A 43 -14.35 4.69 17.51
N MET A 44 -15.28 3.83 17.93
CA MET A 44 -15.25 3.15 19.22
C MET A 44 -15.34 1.64 19.02
N ILE A 45 -14.43 0.90 19.65
CA ILE A 45 -14.50 -0.55 19.74
C ILE A 45 -15.04 -0.90 21.13
N LEU A 46 -16.21 -1.55 21.19
CA LEU A 46 -16.75 -2.05 22.45
C LEU A 46 -15.89 -3.19 22.99
N LEU A 47 -15.76 -3.26 24.32
CA LEU A 47 -15.01 -4.32 24.99
C LEU A 47 -15.53 -5.74 24.65
N SER A 48 -16.85 -5.88 24.52
CA SER A 48 -17.52 -7.13 24.14
C SER A 48 -17.21 -7.57 22.70
N GLU A 49 -16.78 -6.65 21.84
CA GLU A 49 -16.49 -6.87 20.43
C GLU A 49 -14.98 -6.96 20.14
N LEU A 50 -14.15 -7.07 21.20
CA LEU A 50 -12.68 -7.13 21.11
C LEU A 50 -12.15 -8.56 20.94
N SER A 51 -12.80 -9.57 21.54
CA SER A 51 -12.38 -10.97 21.47
C SER A 51 -13.55 -11.93 21.65
N ARG A 52 -13.45 -13.12 21.05
CA ARG A 52 -14.41 -14.23 21.24
C ARG A 52 -14.19 -14.99 22.57
N ARG A 53 -13.02 -14.85 23.19
CA ARG A 53 -12.63 -15.57 24.43
C ARG A 53 -12.60 -14.62 25.62
N ARG A 54 -12.78 -15.16 26.84
CA ARG A 54 -12.68 -14.38 28.08
C ARG A 54 -11.26 -13.80 28.22
N ILE A 55 -11.17 -12.49 28.37
CA ILE A 55 -9.91 -11.75 28.42
C ILE A 55 -9.41 -11.59 29.86
N ARG A 56 -8.10 -11.80 30.07
CA ARG A 56 -7.43 -11.48 31.35
C ARG A 56 -6.90 -10.04 31.40
N SER A 57 -6.46 -9.50 30.27
CA SER A 57 -5.92 -8.14 30.17
C SER A 57 -6.09 -7.58 28.75
N ILE A 58 -6.61 -6.36 28.66
CA ILE A 58 -6.91 -5.64 27.40
C ILE A 58 -5.63 -5.19 26.71
N ASN A 59 -4.63 -4.77 27.48
CA ASN A 59 -3.35 -4.25 27.00
C ASN A 59 -2.53 -5.26 26.18
N LYS A 60 -2.86 -6.55 26.25
CA LYS A 60 -2.22 -7.59 25.43
C LYS A 60 -2.81 -7.67 24.02
N LEU A 61 -4.10 -7.36 23.87
CA LEU A 61 -4.84 -7.48 22.60
C LEU A 61 -4.81 -6.20 21.79
N ILE A 62 -4.81 -5.06 22.46
CA ILE A 62 -4.80 -3.74 21.83
C ILE A 62 -3.76 -2.89 22.53
N ARG A 63 -2.93 -2.21 21.74
CA ARG A 63 -1.96 -1.23 22.23
C ARG A 63 -2.23 0.11 21.55
N VAL A 64 -2.10 1.17 22.33
CA VAL A 64 -2.18 2.54 21.83
C VAL A 64 -1.11 2.74 20.75
N GLY A 65 -1.47 3.40 19.66
CA GLY A 65 -0.63 3.70 18.50
C GLY A 65 -0.48 2.57 17.48
N LYS A 66 -1.05 1.38 17.74
CA LYS A 66 -1.05 0.29 16.75
C LYS A 66 -2.20 0.40 15.78
N THR A 67 -1.94 0.00 14.55
CA THR A 67 -2.96 -0.15 13.51
C THR A 67 -3.53 -1.57 13.54
N GLU A 68 -4.85 -1.67 13.56
CA GLU A 68 -5.58 -2.93 13.62
C GLU A 68 -6.74 -2.90 12.61
N PRO A 69 -7.00 -4.01 11.88
CA PRO A 69 -8.17 -4.13 11.03
C PRO A 69 -9.41 -4.45 11.88
N VAL A 70 -10.52 -3.77 11.60
CA VAL A 70 -11.80 -3.93 12.31
C VAL A 70 -12.98 -3.82 11.34
N VAL A 71 -14.08 -4.46 11.66
CA VAL A 71 -15.34 -4.37 10.91
C VAL A 71 -16.22 -3.28 11.49
N VAL A 72 -16.87 -2.51 10.63
CA VAL A 72 -17.89 -1.52 11.02
C VAL A 72 -19.21 -2.24 11.31
N ILE A 73 -19.74 -2.08 12.53
CA ILE A 73 -21.05 -2.64 12.90
C ILE A 73 -22.16 -1.62 12.65
N ARG A 74 -21.92 -0.38 13.04
CA ARG A 74 -22.94 0.66 13.03
C ARG A 74 -22.31 2.02 12.77
N VAL A 75 -22.99 2.83 11.98
CA VAL A 75 -22.57 4.19 11.64
C VAL A 75 -23.73 5.14 11.92
N ASP A 76 -23.58 6.01 12.90
CA ASP A 76 -24.53 7.08 13.17
C ASP A 76 -24.05 8.38 12.51
N LYS A 77 -24.47 8.60 11.26
CA LYS A 77 -24.05 9.75 10.42
C LYS A 77 -24.36 11.13 11.03
N ASN A 78 -25.37 11.22 11.89
CA ASN A 78 -25.79 12.47 12.54
C ASN A 78 -24.86 12.89 13.68
N LYS A 79 -24.32 11.91 14.41
CA LYS A 79 -23.45 12.16 15.57
C LYS A 79 -21.97 11.90 15.27
N GLY A 80 -21.67 11.26 14.14
CA GLY A 80 -20.31 10.89 13.76
C GLY A 80 -19.75 9.70 14.54
N TYR A 81 -20.59 8.93 15.24
CA TYR A 81 -20.15 7.74 15.97
C TYR A 81 -20.12 6.52 15.06
N ILE A 82 -19.02 5.78 15.12
CA ILE A 82 -18.82 4.54 14.40
C ILE A 82 -18.49 3.44 15.41
N ASP A 83 -19.37 2.44 15.49
CA ASP A 83 -19.13 1.26 16.33
C ASP A 83 -18.39 0.21 15.51
N LEU A 84 -17.29 -0.28 16.08
CA LEU A 84 -16.35 -1.17 15.43
C LEU A 84 -16.22 -2.49 16.20
N SER A 85 -15.93 -3.57 15.48
CA SER A 85 -15.66 -4.90 16.05
C SER A 85 -14.43 -5.54 15.47
N LYS A 86 -13.58 -6.07 16.36
CA LYS A 86 -12.46 -6.94 16.01
C LYS A 86 -12.88 -8.42 16.00
N ARG A 87 -13.96 -8.77 16.70
CA ARG A 87 -14.43 -10.15 16.88
C ARG A 87 -14.96 -10.79 15.59
N ARG A 88 -15.55 -9.96 14.71
CA ARG A 88 -16.20 -10.41 13.47
C ARG A 88 -15.25 -10.52 12.27
N VAL A 89 -14.02 -10.03 12.40
CA VAL A 89 -13.04 -10.04 11.32
C VAL A 89 -12.49 -11.46 11.13
N SER A 90 -12.53 -11.98 9.90
CA SER A 90 -11.85 -13.24 9.54
C SER A 90 -10.40 -12.98 9.14
N PRO A 91 -9.47 -13.95 9.29
CA PRO A 91 -8.08 -13.75 8.89
C PRO A 91 -7.92 -13.44 7.38
N GLU A 92 -8.79 -13.99 6.54
CA GLU A 92 -8.81 -13.69 5.09
C GLU A 92 -9.18 -12.22 4.82
N ASP A 93 -10.11 -11.66 5.61
CA ASP A 93 -10.53 -10.26 5.49
C ASP A 93 -9.44 -9.31 6.01
N VAL A 94 -8.68 -9.72 7.03
CA VAL A 94 -7.51 -8.98 7.52
C VAL A 94 -6.48 -8.80 6.41
N GLU A 95 -6.17 -9.88 5.68
CA GLU A 95 -5.14 -9.86 4.65
C GLU A 95 -5.57 -8.96 3.48
N LYS A 96 -6.80 -9.12 3.00
CA LYS A 96 -7.40 -8.27 1.95
C LYS A 96 -7.43 -6.80 2.35
N CYS A 97 -7.84 -6.50 3.58
CA CYS A 97 -7.87 -5.12 4.10
C CYS A 97 -6.45 -4.55 4.20
N THR A 98 -5.47 -5.33 4.67
CA THR A 98 -4.08 -4.89 4.79
C THR A 98 -3.47 -4.58 3.42
N GLU A 99 -3.76 -5.40 2.41
CA GLU A 99 -3.33 -5.15 1.03
C GLU A 99 -3.98 -3.89 0.45
N ARG A 100 -5.31 -3.76 0.57
CA ARG A 100 -6.07 -2.58 0.12
C ARG A 100 -5.55 -1.30 0.78
N PHE A 101 -5.36 -1.34 2.10
CA PHE A 101 -4.83 -0.21 2.86
C PHE A 101 -3.40 0.14 2.45
N SER A 102 -2.54 -0.85 2.20
CA SER A 102 -1.16 -0.59 1.76
C SER A 102 -1.11 0.10 0.40
N LYS A 103 -1.95 -0.35 -0.54
CA LYS A 103 -2.13 0.29 -1.85
C LYS A 103 -2.63 1.72 -1.73
N ALA A 104 -3.70 1.94 -0.96
CA ALA A 104 -4.27 3.28 -0.78
C ALA A 104 -3.33 4.23 -0.02
N LYS A 105 -2.59 3.73 0.98
CA LYS A 105 -1.56 4.49 1.70
C LYS A 105 -0.40 4.90 0.78
N ALA A 106 0.00 4.04 -0.16
CA ALA A 106 1.02 4.38 -1.15
C ALA A 106 0.55 5.53 -2.05
N VAL A 107 -0.69 5.46 -2.56
CA VAL A 107 -1.31 6.53 -3.36
C VAL A 107 -1.40 7.83 -2.57
N ASN A 108 -1.90 7.80 -1.34
CA ASN A 108 -1.96 9.00 -0.50
C ASN A 108 -0.56 9.58 -0.25
N SER A 109 0.45 8.74 0.01
CA SER A 109 1.82 9.22 0.18
C SER A 109 2.37 9.92 -1.06
N ILE A 110 1.98 9.50 -2.27
CA ILE A 110 2.38 10.16 -3.53
C ILE A 110 1.68 11.51 -3.65
N LEU A 111 0.34 11.53 -3.51
CA LEU A 111 -0.46 12.74 -3.62
C LEU A 111 -0.08 13.79 -2.57
N ARG A 112 0.18 13.36 -1.33
CA ARG A 112 0.66 14.24 -0.26
C ARG A 112 2.01 14.86 -0.60
N HIS A 113 2.92 14.09 -1.17
CA HIS A 113 4.24 14.62 -1.54
C HIS A 113 4.14 15.61 -2.70
N VAL A 114 3.28 15.34 -3.69
CA VAL A 114 2.97 16.30 -4.77
C VAL A 114 2.37 17.58 -4.18
N ALA A 115 1.44 17.46 -3.23
CA ALA A 115 0.85 18.62 -2.56
C ALA A 115 1.85 19.41 -1.70
N ASP A 116 2.79 18.74 -1.03
CA ASP A 116 3.87 19.39 -0.28
C ASP A 116 4.82 20.16 -1.23
N ILE A 117 5.17 19.59 -2.39
CA ILE A 117 6.01 20.24 -3.41
C ILE A 117 5.33 21.49 -3.96
N MET A 118 4.02 21.42 -4.22
CA MET A 118 3.26 22.51 -4.81
C MET A 118 2.72 23.51 -3.78
N GLY A 119 2.91 23.25 -2.48
CA GLY A 119 2.46 24.12 -1.40
C GLY A 119 0.93 24.26 -1.33
N PHE A 120 0.19 23.21 -1.70
CA PHE A 120 -1.28 23.25 -1.73
C PHE A 120 -1.89 23.22 -0.32
N ASP A 121 -3.00 23.96 -0.15
CA ASP A 121 -3.87 23.88 1.02
C ASP A 121 -4.76 22.63 0.98
N ASN A 122 -5.38 22.28 2.13
CA ASN A 122 -6.26 21.11 2.25
C ASN A 122 -7.40 21.06 1.23
N GLN A 123 -7.92 22.21 0.78
CA GLN A 123 -8.99 22.27 -0.25
C GLN A 123 -8.48 21.88 -1.64
N LYS A 124 -7.31 22.37 -2.04
CA LYS A 124 -6.69 22.00 -3.31
C LYS A 124 -6.24 20.54 -3.33
N LEU A 125 -5.86 20.00 -2.17
CA LEU A 125 -5.62 18.57 -2.02
C LEU A 125 -6.91 17.78 -2.31
N GLU A 126 -8.05 18.20 -1.77
CA GLU A 126 -9.33 17.54 -2.03
C GLU A 126 -9.73 17.58 -3.52
N GLU A 127 -9.54 18.72 -4.19
CA GLU A 127 -9.73 18.84 -5.65
C GLU A 127 -8.80 17.92 -6.45
N LEU A 128 -7.54 17.77 -6.01
CA LEU A 128 -6.60 16.84 -6.62
C LEU A 128 -7.07 15.39 -6.45
N TYR A 129 -7.59 15.02 -5.28
CA TYR A 129 -8.18 13.70 -5.04
C TYR A 129 -9.41 13.45 -5.91
N GLU A 130 -10.28 14.45 -6.07
CA GLU A 130 -11.47 14.35 -6.91
C GLU A 130 -11.12 14.11 -8.38
N LYS A 131 -10.13 14.86 -8.90
CA LYS A 131 -9.67 14.71 -10.28
C LYS A 131 -8.92 13.39 -10.51
N THR A 132 -8.13 12.94 -9.53
CA THR A 132 -7.28 11.74 -9.67
C THR A 132 -7.94 10.50 -9.06
N ALA A 133 -7.78 10.30 -7.75
CA ALA A 133 -8.10 9.06 -7.08
C ALA A 133 -9.59 8.68 -7.19
N TRP A 134 -10.50 9.62 -6.96
CA TRP A 134 -11.94 9.34 -7.00
C TRP A 134 -12.45 9.16 -8.43
N TYR A 135 -11.88 9.87 -9.41
CA TYR A 135 -12.19 9.66 -10.82
C TYR A 135 -11.83 8.23 -11.25
N PHE A 136 -10.65 7.74 -10.87
CA PHE A 136 -10.23 6.38 -11.20
C PHE A 136 -11.04 5.30 -10.47
N GLU A 137 -11.44 5.53 -9.21
CA GLU A 137 -12.32 4.61 -8.48
C GLU A 137 -13.72 4.52 -9.12
N GLU A 138 -14.25 5.65 -9.59
CA GLU A 138 -15.58 5.74 -10.23
C GLU A 138 -15.56 5.09 -11.62
N LYS A 139 -14.51 5.30 -12.42
CA LYS A 139 -14.35 4.72 -13.76
C LYS A 139 -14.21 3.19 -13.72
N HIS A 140 -13.59 2.64 -12.67
CA HIS A 140 -13.35 1.20 -12.54
C HIS A 140 -14.30 0.46 -11.60
N ASN A 141 -15.41 1.09 -11.19
CA ASN A 141 -16.49 0.45 -10.45
C ASN A 141 -16.00 -0.31 -9.19
N TYR A 142 -15.11 0.32 -8.42
CA TYR A 142 -14.54 -0.18 -7.15
C TYR A 142 -13.75 -1.51 -7.21
N LYS A 143 -13.50 -2.07 -8.40
CA LYS A 143 -12.77 -3.35 -8.56
C LYS A 143 -11.26 -3.17 -8.77
N VAL A 144 -10.84 -2.05 -9.35
CA VAL A 144 -9.44 -1.72 -9.58
C VAL A 144 -9.03 -0.67 -8.57
N THR A 145 -8.02 -0.95 -7.76
CA THR A 145 -7.54 0.02 -6.78
C THR A 145 -6.82 1.13 -7.54
N ALA A 146 -6.95 2.39 -7.13
CA ALA A 146 -6.25 3.52 -7.75
C ALA A 146 -4.75 3.22 -7.97
N PHE A 147 -4.13 2.46 -7.07
CA PHE A 147 -2.76 1.96 -7.17
C PHE A 147 -2.45 1.19 -8.47
N ASP A 148 -3.35 0.34 -8.94
CA ASP A 148 -3.15 -0.45 -10.18
C ASP A 148 -3.20 0.47 -11.41
N VAL A 149 -4.06 1.49 -11.38
CA VAL A 149 -4.08 2.54 -12.40
C VAL A 149 -2.80 3.36 -12.35
N PHE A 150 -2.34 3.77 -11.17
CA PHE A 150 -1.05 4.46 -11.01
C PHE A 150 0.13 3.61 -11.52
N LYS A 151 0.06 2.28 -11.38
CA LYS A 151 1.06 1.36 -11.92
C LYS A 151 1.01 1.31 -13.44
N GLN A 152 -0.20 1.30 -14.02
CA GLN A 152 -0.38 1.38 -15.47
C GLN A 152 0.07 2.74 -16.01
N CYS A 153 -0.21 3.84 -15.30
CA CYS A 153 0.28 5.18 -15.65
C CYS A 153 1.81 5.29 -15.66
N ALA A 154 2.52 4.44 -14.91
CA ALA A 154 3.97 4.38 -14.95
C ALA A 154 4.49 3.80 -16.28
N VAL A 155 3.69 2.97 -16.95
CA VAL A 155 4.00 2.33 -18.24
C VAL A 155 3.44 3.14 -19.40
N ASP A 156 2.19 3.61 -19.28
CA ASP A 156 1.48 4.39 -20.29
C ASP A 156 1.07 5.78 -19.74
N PRO A 157 1.80 6.86 -20.09
CA PRO A 157 1.53 8.21 -19.62
C PRO A 157 0.18 8.81 -20.08
N SER A 158 -0.48 8.20 -21.07
CA SER A 158 -1.73 8.69 -21.69
C SER A 158 -2.95 8.63 -20.76
N LEU A 159 -2.94 7.75 -19.75
CA LEU A 159 -4.04 7.63 -18.79
C LEU A 159 -4.16 8.86 -17.87
N LEU A 160 -3.08 9.63 -17.73
CA LEU A 160 -3.06 10.88 -16.95
C LEU A 160 -3.57 12.08 -17.75
N ASP A 161 -3.63 11.99 -19.09
CA ASP A 161 -4.14 13.08 -19.93
C ASP A 161 -5.66 13.25 -19.81
N GLU A 162 -6.39 12.18 -19.50
CA GLU A 162 -7.84 12.22 -19.26
C GLU A 162 -8.21 13.00 -17.99
N CYS A 163 -7.23 13.26 -17.12
CA CYS A 163 -7.44 13.76 -15.75
C CYS A 163 -7.54 15.30 -15.66
N GLY A 164 -7.27 16.04 -16.75
CA GLY A 164 -7.43 17.50 -16.80
C GLY A 164 -6.63 18.25 -15.73
N LEU A 165 -5.45 17.75 -15.39
CA LEU A 165 -4.54 18.35 -14.41
C LEU A 165 -3.66 19.41 -15.07
N GLU A 166 -3.22 20.39 -14.29
CA GLU A 166 -2.19 21.32 -14.73
C GLU A 166 -0.91 20.55 -15.11
N PRO A 167 -0.22 20.95 -16.19
CA PRO A 167 0.93 20.23 -16.71
C PRO A 167 2.06 20.08 -15.68
N GLU A 168 2.22 21.07 -14.79
CA GLU A 168 3.20 21.05 -13.69
C GLU A 168 2.90 19.96 -12.63
N VAL A 169 1.61 19.78 -12.31
CA VAL A 169 1.15 18.71 -11.40
C VAL A 169 1.43 17.36 -12.04
N LYS A 170 1.15 17.22 -13.35
CA LYS A 170 1.31 15.96 -14.09
C LYS A 170 2.76 15.50 -14.10
N GLU A 171 3.70 16.39 -14.39
CA GLU A 171 5.14 16.06 -14.43
C GLU A 171 5.66 15.65 -13.04
N SER A 172 5.26 16.40 -12.00
CA SER A 172 5.60 16.11 -10.61
C SER A 172 5.02 14.76 -10.17
N LEU A 173 3.78 14.47 -10.57
CA LEU A 173 3.10 13.23 -10.27
C LEU A 173 3.76 12.04 -10.97
N LEU A 174 4.09 12.15 -12.26
CA LEU A 174 4.81 11.12 -13.03
C LEU A 174 6.18 10.81 -12.42
N SER A 175 6.96 11.86 -12.08
CA SER A 175 8.26 11.70 -11.43
C SER A 175 8.15 10.97 -10.09
N ASN A 176 7.09 11.24 -9.32
CA ASN A 176 6.85 10.59 -8.04
C ASN A 176 6.32 9.17 -8.16
N ILE A 177 5.44 8.91 -9.13
CA ILE A 177 4.97 7.56 -9.47
C ILE A 177 6.16 6.71 -9.90
N GLN A 178 7.02 7.20 -10.80
CA GLN A 178 8.20 6.44 -11.23
C GLN A 178 9.14 6.14 -10.07
N ARG A 179 9.38 7.09 -9.16
CA ARG A 179 10.25 6.88 -7.98
C ARG A 179 9.66 5.91 -6.95
N LYS A 180 8.34 5.89 -6.75
CA LYS A 180 7.68 5.09 -5.70
C LYS A 180 7.09 3.76 -6.18
N LEU A 181 6.61 3.67 -7.43
CA LEU A 181 5.94 2.48 -7.99
C LEU A 181 6.81 1.64 -8.91
N VAL A 182 7.80 2.21 -9.59
CA VAL A 182 8.74 1.37 -10.35
C VAL A 182 9.57 0.65 -9.32
N SER A 183 9.22 -0.62 -9.12
CA SER A 183 9.90 -1.55 -8.24
C SER A 183 11.40 -1.36 -8.40
N GLN A 184 12.09 -1.05 -7.31
CA GLN A 184 13.54 -1.09 -7.29
C GLN A 184 13.94 -2.46 -7.84
N ALA A 185 14.78 -2.47 -8.89
CA ALA A 185 15.20 -3.69 -9.55
C ALA A 185 15.59 -4.73 -8.50
N VAL A 186 14.84 -5.84 -8.45
CA VAL A 186 15.08 -6.88 -7.45
C VAL A 186 16.43 -7.49 -7.79
N LYS A 187 17.39 -7.34 -6.87
CA LYS A 187 18.71 -7.97 -7.01
C LYS A 187 18.54 -9.46 -6.75
N ILE A 188 18.42 -10.24 -7.82
CA ILE A 188 18.42 -11.70 -7.74
C ILE A 188 19.87 -12.15 -7.60
N ARG A 189 20.16 -12.96 -6.57
CA ARG A 189 21.43 -13.66 -6.41
C ARG A 189 21.16 -15.15 -6.53
N ALA A 190 21.92 -15.83 -7.38
CA ALA A 190 21.90 -17.27 -7.53
C ALA A 190 23.32 -17.80 -7.35
N ASP A 191 23.46 -18.84 -6.52
CA ASP A 191 24.72 -19.52 -6.30
C ASP A 191 24.75 -20.76 -7.21
N ILE A 192 25.83 -20.92 -7.98
CA ILE A 192 25.98 -21.99 -8.96
C ILE A 192 27.33 -22.66 -8.73
N GLU A 193 27.31 -23.99 -8.61
CA GLU A 193 28.52 -24.81 -8.52
C GLU A 193 28.71 -25.55 -9.85
N CYS A 194 29.86 -25.34 -10.48
CA CYS A 194 30.23 -26.00 -11.74
C CYS A 194 31.56 -26.75 -11.53
N ALA A 195 31.53 -28.08 -11.59
CA ALA A 195 32.71 -28.93 -11.52
C ALA A 195 32.86 -29.76 -12.81
N CYS A 196 34.06 -29.78 -13.38
CA CYS A 196 34.40 -30.66 -14.50
C CYS A 196 35.80 -31.24 -14.26
N TYR A 197 35.88 -32.58 -14.21
CA TYR A 197 37.11 -33.33 -13.90
C TYR A 197 37.85 -33.84 -15.15
N GLY A 198 37.41 -33.44 -16.34
CA GLY A 198 38.06 -33.79 -17.60
C GLY A 198 39.32 -32.96 -17.87
N TYR A 199 40.16 -33.43 -18.80
CA TYR A 199 41.39 -32.75 -19.21
C TYR A 199 41.14 -31.33 -19.75
N GLU A 200 40.00 -31.11 -20.42
CA GLU A 200 39.53 -29.80 -20.92
C GLU A 200 38.50 -29.14 -19.98
N GLY A 201 38.46 -29.52 -18.70
CA GLY A 201 37.41 -29.07 -17.77
C GLY A 201 37.35 -27.56 -17.57
N ILE A 202 38.50 -26.88 -17.62
CA ILE A 202 38.60 -25.42 -17.47
C ILE A 202 37.89 -24.71 -18.63
N ASP A 203 38.11 -25.16 -19.86
CA ASP A 203 37.49 -24.57 -21.05
C ASP A 203 36.00 -24.87 -21.12
N ALA A 204 35.55 -26.05 -20.67
CA ALA A 204 34.15 -26.40 -20.54
C ALA A 204 33.41 -25.47 -19.56
N VAL A 205 33.96 -25.23 -18.37
CA VAL A 205 33.37 -24.32 -17.36
C VAL A 205 33.34 -22.88 -17.88
N LYS A 206 34.43 -22.41 -18.51
CA LYS A 206 34.49 -21.06 -19.07
C LYS A 206 33.49 -20.85 -20.20
N THR A 207 33.28 -21.86 -21.05
CA THR A 207 32.32 -21.83 -22.15
C THR A 207 30.88 -21.81 -21.63
N ALA A 208 30.57 -22.61 -20.59
CA ALA A 208 29.27 -22.59 -19.94
C ALA A 208 28.94 -21.21 -19.32
N LEU A 209 29.90 -20.61 -18.60
CA LEU A 209 29.72 -19.28 -18.01
C LEU A 209 29.56 -18.18 -19.08
N ARG A 210 30.30 -18.26 -20.20
CA ARG A 210 30.14 -17.35 -21.34
C ARG A 210 28.79 -17.51 -22.03
N ALA A 211 28.30 -18.73 -22.18
CA ALA A 211 26.96 -18.97 -22.72
C ALA A 211 25.89 -18.39 -21.78
N GLY A 212 26.07 -18.53 -20.47
CA GLY A 212 25.20 -17.89 -19.47
C GLY A 212 25.22 -16.35 -19.54
N LEU A 213 26.39 -15.74 -19.78
CA LEU A 213 26.51 -14.31 -20.02
C LEU A 213 25.83 -13.89 -21.34
N ALA A 214 25.90 -14.69 -22.40
CA ALA A 214 25.29 -14.37 -23.69
C ALA A 214 23.75 -14.36 -23.66
N LEU A 215 23.14 -15.06 -22.69
CA LEU A 215 21.68 -14.99 -22.47
C LEU A 215 21.23 -13.71 -21.74
N SER A 216 22.14 -12.77 -21.42
CA SER A 216 21.75 -11.50 -20.80
C SER A 216 20.98 -10.61 -21.79
N THR A 217 19.79 -10.18 -21.40
CA THR A 217 18.99 -9.18 -22.14
C THR A 217 19.35 -7.75 -21.68
N GLU A 218 19.17 -6.72 -22.52
CA GLU A 218 19.41 -5.31 -22.13
C GLU A 218 18.60 -4.86 -20.92
N GLU A 219 17.41 -5.45 -20.71
CA GLU A 219 16.57 -5.18 -19.54
C GLU A 219 17.04 -5.89 -18.26
N LEU A 220 17.85 -6.95 -18.37
CA LEU A 220 18.31 -7.79 -17.26
C LEU A 220 19.82 -8.09 -17.37
N PRO A 221 20.69 -7.16 -16.95
CA PRO A 221 22.13 -7.37 -16.99
C PRO A 221 22.56 -8.43 -15.97
N ILE A 222 23.00 -9.59 -16.46
CA ILE A 222 23.54 -10.68 -15.63
C ILE A 222 25.03 -10.42 -15.37
N LYS A 223 25.43 -10.45 -14.10
CA LYS A 223 26.84 -10.39 -13.68
C LYS A 223 27.20 -11.67 -12.92
N ILE A 224 28.19 -12.40 -13.43
CA ILE A 224 28.71 -13.60 -12.80
C ILE A 224 30.05 -13.26 -12.15
N ASN A 225 30.16 -13.47 -10.84
CA ASN A 225 31.39 -13.30 -10.09
C ASN A 225 31.81 -14.64 -9.47
N LEU A 226 33.10 -14.96 -9.54
CA LEU A 226 33.66 -16.11 -8.83
C LEU A 226 33.91 -15.71 -7.37
N ILE A 227 33.26 -16.43 -6.45
CA ILE A 227 33.42 -16.20 -4.99
C ILE A 227 34.43 -17.18 -4.42
N ALA A 228 34.29 -18.47 -4.75
CA ALA A 228 35.17 -19.54 -4.29
C ALA A 228 35.29 -20.64 -5.36
N PRO A 229 36.40 -21.41 -5.36
CA PRO A 229 36.47 -22.67 -6.08
C PRO A 229 35.43 -23.67 -5.52
N PRO A 230 34.83 -24.52 -6.37
CA PRO A 230 33.97 -25.61 -5.91
C PRO A 230 34.78 -26.62 -5.09
N LEU A 231 34.13 -27.25 -4.12
CA LEU A 231 34.69 -28.33 -3.27
C LEU A 231 34.93 -29.61 -4.06
#